data_AF-A0A091WMV8-F1
#
_entry.id   AF-A0A091WMV8-F1
#
_cell.length_a   1.000
_cell.length_b   1.000
_cell.length_c   1.000
_cell.angle_alpha   90.00
_cell.angle_beta   90.00
_cell.angle_gamma   90.00
#
_symmetry.space_group_name_H-M   'P 1'
#
loop_
_entity.id
_entity.type
_entity.pdbx_description
1 polymer ?
#
loop_
_entity_poly.entity_id
_entity_poly.type
_entity_poly.pdbx_seq_one_letter_code
_entity_poly.pdbx_strand_id
1 'polypeptide(L)'
;LSASRKRQFCHLVESTARECGEYAHTRYWQGGLLTNAHIQLGAGVRLPDLLVFLSSLNNVFEPHVAIRDAAKMNIPTVGVVDTNCNPCLITYPIPGNDDSPTAMELYCKLFRMTIIRAKDMRRQTEVFQELR
;
A
#
# COMPACT_ATOMS: atom_id res chain seq x y z
N LEU A 1 1.99 -2.58 -3.18
CA LEU A 1 2.27 -1.13 -3.39
C LEU A 1 1.69 -0.33 -2.23
N SER A 2 2.47 0.47 -1.52
CA SER A 2 1.96 1.35 -0.46
C SER A 2 1.70 2.77 -0.97
N ALA A 3 0.51 3.33 -0.75
CA ALA A 3 0.16 4.69 -1.13
C ALA A 3 -0.07 5.59 0.11
N SER A 4 0.56 6.77 0.13
CA SER A 4 0.34 7.80 1.16
C SER A 4 0.58 9.19 0.58
N ARG A 5 -0.30 10.15 0.85
CA ARG A 5 -0.14 11.55 0.37
C ARG A 5 0.46 12.49 1.41
N LYS A 6 0.62 12.04 2.65
CA LYS A 6 1.20 12.85 3.73
C LYS A 6 2.69 13.04 3.49
N ARG A 7 3.08 14.24 3.07
CA ARG A 7 4.48 14.61 2.77
C ARG A 7 5.45 14.35 3.92
N GLN A 8 4.96 14.47 5.15
CA GLN A 8 5.72 14.24 6.38
C GLN A 8 6.33 12.83 6.43
N PHE A 9 5.64 11.82 5.89
CA PHE A 9 6.05 10.42 6.00
C PHE A 9 6.56 9.81 4.69
N CYS A 10 6.66 10.60 3.61
CA CYS A 10 7.10 10.09 2.31
C CYS A 10 8.41 9.30 2.38
N HIS A 11 9.43 9.87 3.02
CA HIS A 11 10.74 9.23 3.13
C HIS A 11 10.68 7.92 3.90
N LEU A 12 9.95 7.90 5.03
CA LEU A 12 9.76 6.71 5.86
C LEU A 12 9.07 5.58 5.09
N VAL A 13 8.01 5.90 4.33
CA VAL A 13 7.27 4.91 3.55
C VAL A 13 8.12 4.38 2.39
N GLU A 14 8.83 5.25 1.69
CA GLU A 14 9.73 4.85 0.60
C GLU A 14 10.91 4.01 1.08
N SER A 15 11.53 4.36 2.22
CA SER A 15 12.62 3.58 2.79
C SER A 15 12.12 2.21 3.24
N THR A 16 10.98 2.16 3.94
CA THR A 16 10.36 0.90 4.39
C THR A 16 10.03 -0.01 3.22
N ALA A 17 9.43 0.52 2.15
CA ALA A 17 9.14 -0.26 0.96
C ALA A 17 10.40 -0.80 0.29
N ARG A 18 11.44 0.04 0.15
CA ARG A 18 12.75 -0.38 -0.39
C ARG A 18 13.38 -1.50 0.44
N GLU A 19 13.37 -1.40 1.76
CA GLU A 19 13.88 -2.43 2.67
C GLU A 19 13.12 -3.75 2.54
N CYS A 20 11.81 -3.70 2.29
CA CYS A 20 10.99 -4.89 2.06
C CYS A 20 11.18 -5.51 0.68
N GLY A 21 11.80 -4.80 -0.27
CA GLY A 21 11.75 -5.16 -1.69
C GLY A 21 10.34 -5.02 -2.27
N GLU A 22 9.60 -4.02 -1.83
CA GLU A 22 8.24 -3.67 -2.28
C GLU A 22 8.20 -2.27 -2.89
N TYR A 23 7.11 -1.96 -3.58
CA TYR A 23 6.90 -0.66 -4.23
C TYR A 23 6.12 0.30 -3.33
N ALA A 24 6.44 1.60 -3.41
CA ALA A 24 5.68 2.68 -2.78
C ALA A 24 5.37 3.79 -3.78
N HIS A 25 4.18 4.39 -3.66
CA HIS A 25 3.78 5.59 -4.38
C HIS A 25 3.29 6.66 -3.40
N THR A 26 4.15 7.61 -3.06
CA THR A 26 3.83 8.67 -2.08
C THR A 26 3.65 10.05 -2.72
N ARG A 27 3.88 10.14 -4.03
CA ARG A 27 3.81 11.38 -4.80
C ARG A 27 2.40 11.62 -5.33
N TYR A 28 2.25 12.57 -6.24
CA TYR A 28 0.96 12.86 -6.85
C TYR A 28 0.41 11.62 -7.55
N TRP A 29 -0.83 11.26 -7.23
CA TRP A 29 -1.51 10.17 -7.90
C TRP A 29 -2.18 10.71 -9.15
N GLN A 30 -1.60 10.40 -10.31
CA GLN A 30 -2.21 10.74 -11.58
C GLN A 30 -3.46 9.87 -11.79
N GLY A 31 -4.59 10.50 -12.13
CA GLY A 31 -5.80 9.75 -12.47
C GLY A 31 -5.54 8.79 -13.62
N GLY A 32 -6.05 7.56 -13.49
CA GLY A 32 -5.88 6.54 -14.52
C GLY A 32 -4.62 5.68 -14.38
N LEU A 33 -3.83 5.83 -13.31
CA LEU A 33 -2.62 5.04 -13.11
C LEU A 33 -2.88 3.53 -13.09
N LEU A 34 -4.01 3.10 -12.50
CA LEU A 34 -4.43 1.69 -12.47
C LEU A 34 -5.37 1.36 -13.64
N THR A 35 -6.38 2.18 -13.88
CA THR A 35 -7.42 1.89 -14.88
C THR A 35 -6.95 2.05 -16.32
N ASN A 36 -5.92 2.88 -16.56
CA ASN A 36 -5.30 3.10 -17.85
C ASN A 36 -3.80 2.78 -17.85
N ALA A 37 -3.39 1.82 -17.01
CA ALA A 37 -1.99 1.44 -16.83
C ALA A 37 -1.30 1.03 -18.14
N HIS A 38 -2.02 0.36 -19.04
CA HIS A 38 -1.47 -0.09 -20.32
C HIS A 38 -1.03 1.06 -21.24
N ILE A 39 -1.65 2.25 -21.12
CA ILE A 39 -1.22 3.46 -21.85
C ILE A 39 -0.19 4.24 -21.03
N GLN A 40 -0.39 4.38 -19.72
CA GLN A 40 0.45 5.23 -18.87
C GLN A 40 1.82 4.61 -18.51
N LEU A 41 1.87 3.30 -18.34
CA LEU A 41 3.05 2.55 -17.90
C LEU A 41 3.62 1.63 -19.00
N GLY A 42 2.84 1.38 -20.07
CA GLY A 42 3.23 0.55 -21.22
C GLY A 42 2.42 -0.75 -21.34
N ALA A 43 2.44 -1.33 -22.54
CA ALA A 43 1.76 -2.60 -22.81
C ALA A 43 2.43 -3.76 -22.05
N GLY A 44 1.63 -4.59 -21.37
CA GLY A 44 2.12 -5.76 -20.63
C GLY A 44 2.53 -5.51 -19.17
N VAL A 45 2.22 -4.34 -18.61
CA VAL A 45 2.50 -4.04 -17.20
C VAL A 45 1.64 -4.90 -16.28
N ARG A 46 2.28 -5.58 -15.33
CA ARG A 46 1.60 -6.29 -14.25
C ARG A 46 1.18 -5.29 -13.17
N LEU A 47 -0.11 -5.22 -12.91
CA LEU A 47 -0.68 -4.41 -11.84
C LEU A 47 -0.36 -5.01 -10.46
N PRO A 48 -0.37 -4.19 -9.39
CA PRO A 48 -0.21 -4.70 -8.04
C PRO A 48 -1.39 -5.58 -7.63
N ASP A 49 -1.09 -6.71 -7.00
CA ASP A 49 -2.09 -7.64 -6.48
C ASP A 49 -2.68 -7.17 -5.13
N LEU A 50 -2.03 -6.21 -4.45
CA LEU A 50 -2.46 -5.63 -3.18
C LEU A 50 -1.99 -4.18 -3.04
N LEU A 51 -2.88 -3.31 -2.58
CA LEU A 51 -2.55 -1.94 -2.16
C LEU A 51 -2.66 -1.77 -0.65
N VAL A 52 -1.70 -1.05 -0.07
CA VAL A 52 -1.70 -0.67 1.35
C VAL A 52 -1.75 0.85 1.48
N PHE A 53 -2.75 1.38 2.17
CA PHE A 53 -2.91 2.80 2.45
C PHE A 53 -2.53 3.07 3.89
N LEU A 54 -1.47 3.87 4.11
CA LEU A 54 -1.14 4.34 5.45
C LEU A 54 -1.90 5.61 5.85
N SER A 55 -2.50 6.28 4.85
CA SER A 55 -3.38 7.44 4.99
C SER A 55 -4.40 7.35 3.86
N SER A 56 -5.69 7.24 4.19
CA SER A 56 -6.77 7.11 3.19
C SER A 56 -7.22 8.44 2.58
N LEU A 57 -6.81 9.58 3.14
CA LEU A 57 -7.11 10.92 2.62
C LEU A 57 -5.96 11.53 1.82
N ASN A 58 -6.33 12.47 0.95
CA ASN A 58 -5.41 13.37 0.27
C ASN A 58 -5.21 14.69 1.06
N ASN A 59 -4.40 15.61 0.52
CA ASN A 59 -4.09 16.89 1.17
C ASN A 59 -5.28 17.87 1.28
N VAL A 60 -6.43 17.54 0.69
CA VAL A 60 -7.67 18.33 0.71
C VAL A 60 -8.77 17.58 1.48
N PHE A 61 -8.41 16.57 2.29
CA PHE A 61 -9.33 15.75 3.09
C PHE A 61 -10.37 14.97 2.29
N GLU A 62 -10.09 14.66 1.02
CA GLU A 62 -10.93 13.80 0.20
C GLU A 62 -10.36 12.38 0.12
N PRO A 63 -11.21 11.35 -0.10
CA PRO A 63 -10.76 9.98 -0.30
C PRO A 63 -9.74 9.88 -1.44
N HIS A 64 -8.66 9.14 -1.19
CA HIS A 64 -7.60 8.97 -2.18
C HIS A 64 -8.14 8.29 -3.45
N VAL A 65 -7.87 8.88 -4.62
CA VAL A 65 -8.36 8.39 -5.93
C VAL A 65 -8.00 6.92 -6.18
N ALA A 66 -6.80 6.50 -5.75
CA ALA A 66 -6.36 5.10 -5.84
C ALA A 66 -7.29 4.10 -5.13
N ILE A 67 -8.02 4.48 -4.07
CA ILE A 67 -8.96 3.58 -3.39
C ILE A 67 -10.09 3.22 -4.36
N ARG A 68 -10.66 4.24 -5.03
CA ARG A 68 -11.70 4.06 -6.03
C ARG A 68 -11.18 3.29 -7.25
N ASP A 69 -9.98 3.62 -7.73
CA ASP A 69 -9.40 2.96 -8.89
C ASP A 69 -9.08 1.48 -8.59
N ALA A 70 -8.60 1.17 -7.38
CA ALA A 70 -8.37 -0.21 -6.94
C ALA A 70 -9.67 -1.01 -6.85
N ALA A 71 -10.73 -0.42 -6.29
CA ALA A 71 -12.05 -1.05 -6.25
C ALA A 71 -12.58 -1.35 -7.66
N LYS A 72 -12.39 -0.45 -8.63
CA LYS A 72 -12.76 -0.69 -10.04
C LYS A 72 -11.95 -1.80 -10.70
N MET A 73 -10.68 -1.95 -10.33
CA MET A 73 -9.78 -2.97 -10.87
C MET A 73 -9.83 -4.30 -10.10
N ASN A 74 -10.74 -4.44 -9.13
CA ASN A 74 -10.83 -5.59 -8.23
C ASN A 74 -9.51 -5.90 -7.49
N ILE A 75 -8.72 -4.86 -7.19
CA ILE A 75 -7.48 -4.99 -6.42
C ILE A 75 -7.83 -4.82 -4.94
N PRO A 76 -7.54 -5.80 -4.07
CA PRO A 76 -7.82 -5.69 -2.65
C PRO A 76 -6.99 -4.56 -2.03
N THR A 77 -7.60 -3.87 -1.06
CA THR A 77 -6.99 -2.74 -0.37
C THR A 77 -6.99 -2.96 1.13
N VAL A 78 -5.84 -2.70 1.76
CA VAL A 78 -5.69 -2.62 3.22
C VAL A 78 -5.43 -1.16 3.54
N GLY A 79 -6.11 -0.57 4.52
CA GLY A 79 -5.95 0.86 4.78
C GLY A 79 -6.14 1.23 6.23
N VAL A 80 -5.26 2.07 6.77
CA VAL A 80 -5.48 2.74 8.06
C VAL A 80 -6.56 3.79 7.86
N VAL A 81 -7.64 3.69 8.63
CA VAL A 81 -8.79 4.60 8.58
C VAL A 81 -8.89 5.38 9.89
N ASP A 82 -8.89 6.71 9.76
CA ASP A 82 -9.17 7.62 10.87
C ASP A 82 -10.67 7.97 10.93
N THR A 83 -11.10 8.68 11.97
CA THR A 83 -12.48 9.09 12.24
C THR A 83 -13.15 9.86 11.09
N ASN A 84 -12.38 10.54 10.26
CA ASN A 84 -12.83 11.32 9.10
C ASN A 84 -12.81 10.54 7.77
N CYS A 85 -12.42 9.26 7.79
CA CYS A 85 -12.28 8.44 6.59
C CYS A 85 -13.53 7.59 6.34
N ASN A 86 -13.92 7.40 5.08
CA ASN A 86 -14.97 6.45 4.71
C ASN A 86 -14.37 5.05 4.42
N PRO A 87 -14.61 4.03 5.25
CA PRO A 87 -14.03 2.70 5.07
C PRO A 87 -14.74 1.83 4.02
N CYS A 88 -15.89 2.26 3.46
CA CYS A 88 -16.76 1.40 2.64
C CYS A 88 -16.09 0.81 1.39
N LEU A 89 -15.11 1.50 0.80
CA LEU A 89 -14.39 1.02 -0.39
C LEU A 89 -13.06 0.32 -0.07
N ILE A 90 -12.69 0.25 1.20
CA ILE A 90 -11.46 -0.41 1.65
C ILE A 90 -11.81 -1.86 2.00
N THR A 91 -11.06 -2.81 1.44
CA THR A 91 -11.34 -4.25 1.67
C THR A 91 -11.05 -4.66 3.12
N TYR A 92 -9.95 -4.18 3.67
CA TYR A 92 -9.51 -4.44 5.04
C TYR A 92 -9.18 -3.12 5.75
N PRO A 93 -10.19 -2.41 6.30
CA PRO A 93 -9.97 -1.19 7.05
C PRO A 93 -9.38 -1.50 8.42
N ILE A 94 -8.35 -0.74 8.81
CA ILE A 94 -7.69 -0.81 10.11
C ILE A 94 -7.99 0.51 10.84
N PRO A 95 -8.87 0.53 11.85
CA PRO A 95 -9.13 1.74 12.60
C PRO A 95 -7.87 2.17 13.36
N GLY A 96 -7.42 3.41 13.16
CA GLY A 96 -6.19 3.89 13.75
C GLY A 96 -5.83 5.32 13.39
N ASN A 97 -4.89 5.89 14.14
CA ASN A 97 -4.42 7.26 13.94
C ASN A 97 -3.40 7.30 12.80
N ASP A 98 -3.69 8.04 11.74
CA ASP A 98 -2.79 8.20 10.59
C ASP A 98 -1.99 9.53 10.61
N ASP A 99 -2.17 10.38 11.64
CA ASP A 99 -1.50 11.68 11.81
C ASP A 99 -0.22 11.60 12.65
N SER A 100 -0.19 10.73 13.66
CA SER A 100 0.93 10.67 14.59
C SER A 100 2.17 10.02 13.95
N PRO A 101 3.37 10.64 14.03
CA PRO A 101 4.61 10.02 13.59
C PRO A 101 4.87 8.66 14.25
N THR A 102 4.59 8.53 15.56
CA THR A 102 4.77 7.29 16.31
C THR A 102 3.86 6.17 15.78
N ALA A 103 2.62 6.50 15.40
CA ALA A 103 1.70 5.53 14.79
C ALA A 103 2.19 5.10 13.41
N MET A 104 2.63 6.06 12.58
CA MET A 104 3.16 5.78 11.25
C MET A 104 4.42 4.92 11.27
N GLU A 105 5.35 5.19 12.19
CA GLU A 105 6.53 4.35 12.42
C GLU A 105 6.15 2.93 12.85
N LEU A 106 5.17 2.80 13.74
CA LEU A 106 4.64 1.51 14.18
C LEU A 106 4.05 0.73 12.99
N TYR A 107 3.20 1.35 12.18
CA TYR A 107 2.60 0.69 11.01
C TYR A 107 3.67 0.25 10.01
N CYS A 108 4.59 1.13 9.65
CA CYS A 108 5.71 0.80 8.75
C CYS A 108 6.54 -0.37 9.29
N LYS A 109 6.86 -0.37 10.59
CA LYS A 109 7.60 -1.45 11.25
C LYS A 109 6.83 -2.78 11.19
N LEU A 110 5.53 -2.77 11.51
CA LEU A 110 4.69 -3.97 11.50
C LEU A 110 4.56 -4.56 10.09
N PHE A 111 4.26 -3.72 9.08
CA PHE A 111 4.20 -4.16 7.70
C PHE A 111 5.54 -4.74 7.24
N ARG A 112 6.65 -4.05 7.53
CA ARG A 112 7.99 -4.53 7.19
C ARG A 112 8.28 -5.90 7.79
N MET A 113 8.07 -6.06 9.10
CA MET A 113 8.31 -7.33 9.78
C MET A 113 7.45 -8.45 9.21
N THR A 114 6.19 -8.17 8.90
CA THR A 114 5.24 -9.15 8.34
C THR A 114 5.66 -9.59 6.94
N ILE A 115 6.01 -8.65 6.06
CA ILE A 115 6.44 -8.92 4.69
C ILE A 115 7.74 -9.74 4.68
N ILE A 116 8.73 -9.35 5.48
CA ILE A 116 10.00 -10.07 5.56
C ILE A 116 9.78 -11.50 6.05
N ARG A 117 9.01 -11.68 7.13
CA ARG A 117 8.68 -13.02 7.66
C ARG A 117 7.96 -13.89 6.63
N ALA A 118 7.01 -13.32 5.90
CA ALA A 118 6.29 -14.04 4.84
C ALA A 118 7.23 -14.49 3.71
N LYS A 119 8.16 -13.61 3.30
CA LYS A 119 9.18 -13.94 2.29
C LYS A 119 10.16 -15.02 2.78
N ASP A 120 10.56 -14.98 4.05
CA ASP A 120 11.42 -16.00 4.67
C ASP A 120 10.73 -17.36 4.72
N MET A 121 9.48 -17.39 5.17
CA MET A 121 8.68 -18.61 5.24
C MET A 121 8.45 -19.23 3.85
N ARG A 122 8.20 -18.39 2.84
CA ARG A 122 8.09 -18.85 1.45
C ARG A 122 9.38 -19.52 0.98
N ARG A 123 10.54 -18.88 1.20
CA ARG A 123 11.85 -19.45 0.84
C ARG A 123 12.12 -20.79 1.53
N GLN A 124 11.83 -20.90 2.82
CA GLN A 124 11.98 -22.16 3.55
C GLN A 124 11.07 -23.26 3.02
N THR A 125 9.83 -22.91 2.65
CA THR A 125 8.86 -23.85 2.09
C THR A 125 9.32 -24.36 0.72
N GLU A 126 9.85 -23.48 -0.13
CA GLU A 126 10.41 -23.83 -1.44
C GLU A 126 11.61 -24.79 -1.29
N VAL A 127 12.55 -24.50 -0.38
CA VAL A 127 13.68 -25.40 -0.08
C VAL A 127 13.21 -26.76 0.44
N PHE A 128 12.21 -26.79 1.33
CA PHE A 128 11.67 -28.05 1.83
C PHE A 128 10.98 -28.88 0.74
N GLN A 129 10.34 -28.22 -0.24
CA GLN A 129 9.73 -28.89 -1.39
C GLN A 129 10.77 -29.47 -2.34
N GLU A 130 11.90 -28.78 -2.56
CA GLU A 130 12.99 -29.28 -3.42
C GLU A 130 13.73 -30.48 -2.81
N LEU A 131 13.76 -30.57 -1.47
CA LEU A 131 14.37 -31.70 -0.75
C LEU A 131 13.49 -32.95 -0.70
N ARG A 132 12.22 -32.86 -1.13
CA ARG A 132 11.24 -33.94 -1.07
C ARG A 132 11.08 -34.64 -2.42
#